data_AF-A0A4Q6GEN3-F1
#
_entry.id   AF-A0A4Q6GEN3-F1
#
_cell.length_a   1.000
_cell.length_b   1.000
_cell.length_c   1.000
_cell.angle_alpha   90.00
_cell.angle_beta   90.00
_cell.angle_gamma   90.00
#
_symmetry.space_group_name_H-M   'P 1'
#
loop_
_entity.id
_entity.type
_entity.pdbx_description
1 polymer ?
#
loop_
_entity_poly.entity_id
_entity_poly.type
_entity_poly.pdbx_seq_one_letter_code
_entity_poly.pdbx_strand_id
1 'polypeptide(L)'
;MSAFVERRVAPQPGQKHERPPQRLVDIMYEGFYALFLLKNGCGPQDKVAFADNMTGFLADVDRNAKALGISADDVTAAKYAFCSAV
;
A
#
# COMPACT_ATOMS: atom_id res chain seq x y z
N MET A 1 -17.70 -46.13 -25.65
CA MET A 1 -16.77 -45.00 -25.48
C MET A 1 -17.59 -43.72 -25.52
N SER A 2 -17.99 -43.18 -24.36
CA SER A 2 -18.85 -41.99 -24.28
C SER A 2 -18.03 -40.81 -23.78
N ALA A 3 -17.91 -39.78 -24.61
CA ALA A 3 -17.19 -38.55 -24.29
C ALA A 3 -18.02 -37.70 -23.31
N PHE A 4 -17.47 -37.51 -22.10
CA PHE A 4 -17.96 -36.52 -21.14
C PHE A 4 -17.61 -35.12 -21.67
N VAL A 5 -18.58 -34.46 -22.30
CA VAL A 5 -18.49 -33.04 -22.60
C VAL A 5 -18.79 -32.27 -21.32
N GLU A 6 -17.72 -31.90 -20.61
CA GLU A 6 -17.81 -31.05 -19.43
C GLU A 6 -18.18 -29.62 -19.87
N ARG A 7 -19.42 -29.25 -19.53
CA ARG A 7 -20.00 -27.95 -19.85
C ARG A 7 -19.28 -26.89 -19.01
N ARG A 8 -18.27 -26.22 -19.57
CA ARG A 8 -17.69 -25.04 -18.92
C ARG A 8 -18.77 -23.98 -18.76
N VAL A 9 -19.10 -23.67 -17.51
CA VAL A 9 -20.00 -22.58 -17.13
C VAL A 9 -19.33 -21.26 -17.55
N ALA A 10 -20.03 -20.47 -18.36
CA ALA A 10 -19.57 -19.14 -18.75
C ALA A 10 -19.48 -18.20 -17.51
N PRO A 11 -18.51 -17.29 -17.44
CA PRO A 11 -18.44 -16.31 -16.36
C PRO A 11 -19.71 -15.45 -16.38
N GLN A 12 -20.41 -15.35 -15.26
CA GLN A 12 -21.66 -14.58 -15.18
C GLN A 12 -21.35 -13.07 -15.18
N PRO A 13 -22.03 -12.26 -16.01
CA PRO A 13 -21.87 -10.81 -16.02
C PRO A 13 -22.57 -10.23 -14.78
N GLY A 14 -21.81 -9.99 -13.72
CA GLY A 14 -22.35 -9.47 -12.45
C GLY A 14 -21.44 -9.63 -11.24
N GLN A 15 -20.32 -10.36 -11.35
CA GLN A 15 -19.30 -10.35 -10.31
C GLN A 15 -18.67 -8.95 -10.23
N LYS A 16 -19.18 -8.13 -9.32
CA LYS A 16 -18.43 -6.99 -8.78
C LYS A 16 -17.12 -7.57 -8.27
N HIS A 17 -16.03 -7.24 -8.93
CA HIS A 17 -14.70 -7.55 -8.40
C HIS A 17 -14.59 -6.73 -7.12
N GLU A 18 -14.91 -7.36 -6.00
CA GLU A 18 -14.78 -6.75 -4.69
C GLU A 18 -13.29 -6.49 -4.52
N ARG A 19 -12.91 -5.20 -4.56
CA ARG A 19 -11.51 -4.83 -4.43
C ARG A 19 -11.07 -5.33 -3.07
N PRO A 20 -9.98 -6.12 -2.97
CA PRO A 20 -9.54 -6.62 -1.69
C PRO A 20 -9.38 -5.43 -0.72
N PRO A 21 -9.68 -5.63 0.58
CA PRO A 21 -9.60 -4.55 1.56
C PRO A 21 -8.22 -3.91 1.49
N GLN A 22 -8.17 -2.57 1.39
CA GLN A 22 -6.91 -1.85 1.36
C GLN A 22 -6.13 -2.14 2.65
N ARG A 23 -4.89 -2.58 2.49
CA ARG A 23 -4.00 -2.96 3.59
C ARG A 23 -3.07 -1.80 3.91
N LEU A 24 -2.47 -1.85 5.10
CA LEU A 24 -1.49 -0.85 5.54
C LEU A 24 -0.34 -0.66 4.53
N VAL A 25 0.12 -1.74 3.89
CA VAL A 25 1.17 -1.67 2.85
C VAL A 25 0.74 -0.88 1.62
N ASP A 26 -0.56 -0.88 1.29
CA ASP A 26 -1.07 -0.20 0.10
C ASP A 26 -1.08 1.32 0.32
N ILE A 27 -1.40 1.79 1.53
CA ILE A 27 -1.33 3.23 1.87
C ILE A 27 0.11 3.70 2.16
N MET A 28 1.02 2.79 2.50
CA MET A 28 2.44 3.09 2.72
C MET A 28 3.29 2.99 1.45
N TYR A 29 2.70 2.59 0.32
CA TYR A 29 3.42 2.26 -0.90
C TYR A 29 4.33 3.38 -1.40
N GLU A 30 3.86 4.64 -1.39
CA GLU A 30 4.66 5.79 -1.82
C GLU A 30 5.91 5.99 -0.96
N GLY A 31 5.79 5.81 0.36
CA GLY A 31 6.93 5.86 1.27
C GLY A 31 7.95 4.78 0.93
N PHE A 32 7.52 3.53 0.75
CA PHE A 32 8.44 2.44 0.39
C PHE A 32 9.10 2.66 -0.97
N TYR A 33 8.39 3.26 -1.93
CA TYR A 33 8.97 3.64 -3.20
C TYR A 33 10.04 4.73 -3.05
N ALA A 34 9.82 5.72 -2.18
CA ALA A 34 10.85 6.70 -1.86
C ALA A 34 12.11 6.05 -1.25
N LEU A 35 11.95 5.10 -0.32
CA LEU A 35 13.08 4.31 0.22
C LEU A 35 13.81 3.53 -0.87
N PHE A 36 13.07 2.94 -1.81
CA PHE A 36 13.65 2.24 -2.96
C PHE A 36 14.49 3.19 -3.82
N LEU A 37 14.00 4.40 -4.14
CA LEU A 37 14.76 5.39 -4.90
C LEU A 37 16.05 5.81 -4.15
N LEU A 38 15.94 6.09 -2.85
CA LEU A 38 17.09 6.44 -2.01
C LEU A 38 18.15 5.34 -2.01
N LYS A 39 17.73 4.08 -1.85
CA LYS A 39 18.62 2.90 -1.89
C LYS A 39 19.36 2.76 -3.22
N ASN A 40 18.76 3.19 -4.32
CA ASN A 40 19.35 3.14 -5.66
C ASN A 40 20.17 4.41 -6.02
N GLY A 41 20.40 5.31 -5.06
CA GLY A 41 21.18 6.54 -5.27
C GLY A 41 20.40 7.69 -5.92
N CYS A 42 19.09 7.53 -6.12
CA CYS A 42 18.20 8.57 -6.60
C CYS A 42 17.72 9.46 -5.44
N GLY A 43 18.63 10.30 -4.94
CA GLY A 43 18.32 11.26 -3.87
C GLY A 43 17.41 12.42 -4.35
N PRO A 44 16.61 13.01 -3.45
CA PRO A 44 15.84 14.20 -3.76
C PRO A 44 16.76 15.38 -4.06
N GLN A 45 16.35 16.24 -5.00
CA GLN A 45 17.08 17.47 -5.34
C GLN A 45 17.05 18.47 -4.18
N ASP A 46 15.91 18.55 -3.48
CA ASP A 46 15.72 19.37 -2.29
C ASP A 46 15.45 18.46 -1.07
N LYS A 47 16.40 18.46 -0.13
CA LYS A 47 16.32 17.63 1.08
C LYS A 47 15.27 18.14 2.08
N VAL A 48 15.08 19.46 2.15
CA VAL A 48 14.13 20.07 3.11
C VAL A 48 12.72 19.80 2.63
N ALA A 49 12.44 20.11 1.36
CA ALA A 49 11.14 19.82 0.77
C ALA A 49 10.80 18.32 0.82
N PHE A 50 11.79 17.43 0.64
CA PHE A 50 11.57 16.00 0.80
C PHE A 50 11.18 15.61 2.24
N ALA A 51 11.89 16.14 3.25
CA ALA A 51 11.59 15.86 4.65
C ALA A 51 10.19 16.37 5.05
N ASP A 52 9.81 17.56 4.59
CA ASP A 52 8.48 18.14 4.83
C ASP A 52 7.38 17.29 4.19
N ASN A 53 7.56 16.89 2.92
CA ASN A 53 6.63 16.01 2.22
C ASN A 53 6.52 14.63 2.90
N MET A 54 7.63 14.05 3.36
CA MET A 54 7.62 12.76 4.07
C MET A 54 6.87 12.87 5.40
N THR A 55 7.05 13.97 6.12
CA THR A 55 6.32 14.24 7.37
C THR A 55 4.82 14.38 7.12
N GLY A 56 4.43 15.10 6.06
CA GLY A 56 3.04 15.20 5.62
C GLY A 56 2.46 13.84 5.24
N PHE A 57 3.16 13.06 4.42
CA PHE A 57 2.77 11.70 4.05
C PHE A 57 2.53 10.80 5.27
N LEU A 58 3.42 10.82 6.26
CA LEU A 58 3.28 10.02 7.48
C LEU A 58 2.09 10.46 8.35
N ALA A 59 1.70 11.74 8.31
CA ALA A 59 0.48 12.23 8.96
C ALA A 59 -0.78 11.79 8.18
N ASP A 60 -0.68 11.65 6.86
CA ASP A 60 -1.77 11.19 6.00
C ASP A 60 -2.02 9.69 6.18
N VAL A 61 -0.95 8.90 6.38
CA VAL A 61 -1.04 7.47 6.73
C VAL A 61 -1.90 7.26 7.98
N ASP A 62 -1.75 8.08 9.02
CA ASP A 62 -2.57 7.96 10.24
C ASP A 62 -4.07 8.17 9.93
N ARG A 63 -4.39 9.18 9.12
CA ARG A 63 -5.78 9.51 8.75
C ARG A 63 -6.39 8.41 7.88
N ASN A 64 -5.63 7.92 6.91
CA ASN A 64 -6.05 6.87 5.98
C ASN A 64 -6.23 5.52 6.72
N ALA A 65 -5.29 5.16 7.59
CA ALA A 65 -5.38 3.94 8.38
C ALA A 65 -6.59 3.93 9.32
N LYS A 66 -6.88 5.08 9.95
CA LYS A 66 -8.09 5.25 10.77
C LYS A 66 -9.37 5.05 9.96
N ALA A 67 -9.43 5.58 8.73
CA ALA A 67 -10.58 5.39 7.84
C ALA A 67 -10.75 3.91 7.41
N LEU A 68 -9.66 3.16 7.33
CA LEU A 68 -9.64 1.73 7.01
C LEU A 68 -9.85 0.81 8.23
N GLY A 69 -9.97 1.37 9.44
CA GLY A 69 -10.15 0.60 10.67
C GLY A 69 -8.90 -0.21 11.08
N ILE A 70 -7.72 0.21 10.64
CA ILE A 70 -6.44 -0.43 11.02
C ILE A 70 -6.07 0.01 12.44
N SER A 71 -5.51 -0.91 13.24
CA SER A 71 -5.09 -0.64 14.61
C SER A 71 -4.05 0.49 14.68
N ALA A 72 -4.22 1.41 15.63
CA ALA A 72 -3.26 2.49 15.84
C ALA A 72 -1.86 1.98 16.24
N ASP A 73 -1.80 0.85 16.95
CA ASP A 73 -0.54 0.22 17.34
C ASP A 73 0.21 -0.32 16.12
N ASP A 74 -0.51 -0.95 15.17
CA ASP A 74 0.08 -1.45 13.93
C ASP A 74 0.60 -0.29 13.06
N VAL A 75 -0.15 0.80 12.98
CA VAL A 75 0.26 2.02 12.26
C VAL A 75 1.52 2.61 12.89
N THR A 76 1.56 2.72 14.22
CA THR A 76 2.71 3.25 14.96
C THR A 76 3.95 2.38 14.74
N ALA A 77 3.80 1.06 14.86
CA ALA A 77 4.89 0.11 14.61
C ALA A 77 5.40 0.20 13.16
N ALA A 78 4.50 0.31 12.18
CA ALA A 78 4.88 0.44 10.78
C ALA A 78 5.60 1.76 10.47
N LYS A 79 5.14 2.89 11.03
CA LYS A 79 5.82 4.20 10.90
C LYS A 79 7.20 4.17 11.55
N TYR A 80 7.33 3.55 12.72
CA TYR A 80 8.62 3.39 13.39
C TYR A 80 9.59 2.54 12.56
N ALA A 81 9.14 1.40 12.04
CA ALA A 81 9.93 0.53 11.17
C ALA A 81 10.35 1.25 9.88
N PHE A 82 9.45 2.03 9.28
CA PHE A 82 9.72 2.86 8.10
C PHE A 82 10.81 3.90 8.36
N CYS A 83 10.68 4.69 9.44
CA CYS A 83 11.68 5.70 9.80
C CYS A 83 13.03 5.10 10.21
N SER A 84 13.06 3.84 10.62
CA SER A 84 14.30 3.13 11.00
C SER A 84 14.99 2.47 9.79
N ALA A 85 14.32 2.38 8.65
CA ALA A 85 14.88 1.81 7.42
C ALA A 85 15.83 2.76 6.68
N VAL A 86 15.89 4.03 7.10
CA VAL A 86 16.75 5.11 6.58
C VAL A 86 17.87 5.45 7.54
#